data_AF-A0A9P7DCZ1-F1
#
_entry.id   AF-A0A9P7DCZ1-F1
#
_cell.length_a   1.000
_cell.length_b   1.000
_cell.length_c   1.000
_cell.angle_alpha   90.00
_cell.angle_beta   90.00
_cell.angle_gamma   90.00
#
_symmetry.space_group_name_H-M   'P 1'
#
loop_
_entity.id
_entity.type
_entity.pdbx_description
1 polymer ?
#
loop_
_entity_poly.entity_id
_entity_poly.type
_entity_poly.pdbx_seq_one_letter_code
_entity_poly.pdbx_strand_id
1 'polypeptide(L)'
;MNDHVIDLRQRRDTLDDHFGDWNWKKTMTLGRTLKRKMEEAMKWKREHRAALWDLEATIQPALLDEWRSAIEIWEEDNTSPNPFESKVASIMQAAVRSQLAESEAQELQAGINYSLNDDVSPSVLISSGIELEDMQQRLKRDLADLSLHPTDKQREAIVHRSNTLQRRIDSWTRYQQLYMPIVSTLCLSADPSPNTPQAIAHDSLNELRSHLCLRSHMYKFKDKNLRGQAASTHAQNLIAHVEIKKDAAVEKYKHAHRALELLGRRLDIMGWEERLPPLKPEDIRPMGDFAGGHTQGTGTISWIWLVMEGNTSCSENERVQDCVCIEWCKARAHAARWFEGVELLVEEMRQVLTFLEWQGNWWHQRATLHPLEKTAEQEGLQAYAYRQAALRSAMRNSFEGRWSFIPQLNSGPTASMLVNDNDGPSIDVPPSAMDIE
;
A
#
# COMPACT_ATOMS: atom_id res chain seq x y z
N MET A 1 29.91 6.74 57.73
CA MET A 1 29.29 7.74 56.81
C MET A 1 30.11 7.97 55.55
N ASN A 2 31.45 7.82 55.57
CA ASN A 2 32.31 7.96 54.38
C ASN A 2 32.25 6.78 53.38
N ASP A 3 32.04 5.53 53.83
CA ASP A 3 32.07 4.37 52.93
C ASP A 3 30.90 4.34 51.93
N HIS A 4 29.70 4.75 52.34
CA HIS A 4 28.54 4.87 51.43
C HIS A 4 28.70 5.99 50.40
N VAL A 5 29.46 7.05 50.71
CA VAL A 5 29.73 8.15 49.77
C VAL A 5 30.80 7.74 48.74
N ILE A 6 31.77 6.93 49.16
CA ILE A 6 32.81 6.37 48.27
C ILE A 6 32.19 5.37 47.27
N ASP A 7 31.29 4.49 47.73
CA ASP A 7 30.59 3.51 46.90
C ASP A 7 29.69 4.16 45.82
N LEU A 8 28.99 5.24 46.19
CA LEU A 8 28.16 6.00 45.24
C LEU A 8 29.00 6.76 44.19
N ARG A 9 30.18 7.27 44.56
CA ARG A 9 31.10 7.92 43.61
C ARG A 9 31.69 6.91 42.63
N GLN A 10 32.16 5.76 43.12
CA GLN A 10 32.71 4.70 42.26
C GLN A 10 31.68 4.18 41.24
N ARG A 11 30.43 4.01 41.67
CA ARG A 11 29.35 3.62 40.75
C ARG A 11 29.08 4.68 39.68
N ARG A 12 29.09 5.97 40.05
CA ARG A 12 28.89 7.08 39.11
C ARG A 12 30.02 7.13 38.08
N ASP A 13 31.27 7.07 38.53
CA ASP A 13 32.44 7.09 37.65
C ASP A 13 32.42 5.92 36.66
N THR A 14 32.03 4.73 37.14
CA THR A 14 31.89 3.53 36.28
C THR A 14 30.81 3.73 35.21
N LEU A 15 29.68 4.35 35.54
CA LEU A 15 28.62 4.65 34.57
C LEU A 15 29.06 5.70 33.55
N ASP A 16 29.73 6.76 34.01
CA ASP A 16 30.25 7.82 33.14
C ASP A 16 31.30 7.27 32.16
N ASP A 17 32.18 6.37 32.60
CA ASP A 17 33.14 5.68 31.73
C ASP A 17 32.44 4.81 30.67
N HIS A 18 31.42 4.05 31.07
CA HIS A 18 30.64 3.23 30.13
C HIS A 18 29.87 4.09 29.11
N PHE A 19 29.24 5.17 29.55
CA PHE A 19 28.53 6.10 28.66
C PHE A 19 29.51 6.83 27.74
N GLY A 20 30.67 7.25 28.26
CA GLY A 20 31.75 7.87 27.49
C GLY A 20 32.30 6.96 26.39
N ASP A 21 32.63 5.70 26.71
CA ASP A 21 33.08 4.71 25.73
C ASP A 21 32.00 4.45 24.66
N TRP A 22 30.74 4.34 25.06
CA TRP A 22 29.65 4.11 24.10
C TRP A 22 29.40 5.32 23.18
N ASN A 23 29.41 6.54 23.73
CA ASN A 23 29.31 7.78 22.97
C ASN A 23 30.49 7.94 22.00
N TRP A 24 31.71 7.60 22.44
CA TRP A 24 32.89 7.59 21.59
C TRP A 24 32.75 6.60 20.44
N LYS A 25 32.35 5.35 20.72
CA LYS A 25 32.11 4.32 19.69
C LYS A 25 31.05 4.76 18.68
N LYS A 26 29.95 5.37 19.14
CA LYS A 26 28.94 5.98 18.25
C LYS A 26 29.53 7.05 17.35
N THR A 27 30.27 7.98 17.95
CA THR A 27 30.95 9.08 17.21
C THR A 27 31.89 8.52 16.15
N MET A 28 32.67 7.47 16.44
CA MET A 28 33.58 6.84 15.46
C MET A 28 32.84 6.10 14.35
N THR A 29 31.69 5.51 14.67
CA THR A 29 30.93 4.67 13.73
C THR A 29 29.99 5.48 12.84
N LEU A 30 29.62 6.71 13.23
CA LEU A 30 28.78 7.65 12.48
C LEU A 30 29.18 7.78 11.01
N GLY A 31 30.47 7.91 10.72
CA GLY A 31 31.00 7.95 9.34
C GLY A 31 30.56 6.76 8.47
N ARG A 32 30.58 5.54 9.03
CA ARG A 32 30.18 4.31 8.32
C ARG A 32 28.67 4.14 8.30
N THR A 33 27.98 4.45 9.41
CA THR A 33 26.53 4.25 9.50
C THR A 33 25.76 5.21 8.61
N LEU A 34 26.13 6.50 8.57
CA LEU A 34 25.50 7.48 7.67
C LEU A 34 25.79 7.17 6.21
N LYS A 35 27.02 6.75 5.87
CA LYS A 35 27.35 6.30 4.51
C LYS A 35 26.41 5.17 4.05
N ARG A 36 26.26 4.12 4.88
CA ARG A 36 25.38 3.00 4.56
C ARG A 36 23.92 3.45 4.41
N LYS A 37 23.43 4.27 5.35
CA LYS A 37 22.06 4.83 5.26
C LYS A 37 21.85 5.62 3.98
N MET A 38 22.83 6.40 3.56
CA MET A 38 22.78 7.17 2.32
C MET A 38 22.72 6.28 1.08
N GLU A 39 23.57 5.24 1.00
CA GLU A 39 23.55 4.29 -0.10
C GLU A 39 22.20 3.57 -0.20
N GLU A 40 21.64 3.15 0.93
CA GLU A 40 20.29 2.56 1.03
C GLU A 40 19.20 3.56 0.59
N ALA A 41 19.25 4.80 1.11
CA ALA A 41 18.27 5.84 0.76
C ALA A 41 18.32 6.20 -0.73
N MET A 42 19.50 6.31 -1.33
CA MET A 42 19.65 6.56 -2.77
C MET A 42 19.13 5.40 -3.63
N LYS A 43 19.33 4.15 -3.18
CA LYS A 43 18.77 2.97 -3.83
C LYS A 43 17.24 3.03 -3.81
N TRP A 44 16.65 3.15 -2.62
CA TRP A 44 15.19 3.14 -2.45
C TRP A 44 14.52 4.36 -3.09
N LYS A 45 15.14 5.54 -3.04
CA LYS A 45 14.68 6.73 -3.78
C LYS A 45 14.52 6.46 -5.26
N ARG A 46 15.49 5.77 -5.89
CA ARG A 46 15.40 5.41 -7.32
C ARG A 46 14.32 4.37 -7.58
N GLU A 47 14.29 3.30 -6.79
CA GLU A 47 13.33 2.21 -6.98
C GLU A 47 11.88 2.67 -6.79
N HIS A 48 11.61 3.48 -5.76
CA HIS A 48 10.27 4.05 -5.56
C HIS A 48 9.90 5.10 -6.61
N ARG A 49 10.86 5.90 -7.08
CA ARG A 49 10.60 6.85 -8.18
C ARG A 49 10.22 6.10 -9.46
N ALA A 50 10.93 5.02 -9.79
CA ALA A 50 10.61 4.19 -10.94
C ALA A 50 9.24 3.51 -10.79
N ALA A 51 8.97 2.91 -9.62
CA ALA A 51 7.66 2.28 -9.38
C ALA A 51 6.49 3.27 -9.43
N LEU A 52 6.67 4.49 -8.92
CA LEU A 52 5.67 5.54 -9.04
C LEU A 52 5.47 5.93 -10.51
N TRP A 53 6.55 6.11 -11.27
CA TRP A 53 6.47 6.42 -12.70
C TRP A 53 5.72 5.35 -13.48
N ASP A 54 6.05 4.08 -13.25
CA ASP A 54 5.39 2.94 -13.90
C ASP A 54 3.90 2.89 -13.56
N LEU A 55 3.51 3.23 -12.33
CA LEU A 55 2.10 3.33 -11.94
C LEU A 55 1.41 4.54 -12.57
N GLU A 56 2.06 5.70 -12.62
CA GLU A 56 1.49 6.90 -13.24
C GLU A 56 1.28 6.73 -14.75
N ALA A 57 2.15 5.97 -15.43
CA ALA A 57 2.05 5.70 -16.86
C ALA A 57 0.81 4.89 -17.26
N THR A 58 0.17 4.21 -16.31
CA THR A 58 -0.96 3.29 -16.57
C THR A 58 -2.29 3.92 -16.21
N ILE A 59 -2.28 5.04 -15.48
CA ILE A 59 -3.46 5.79 -15.09
C ILE A 59 -3.79 6.80 -16.19
N GLN A 60 -5.08 7.00 -16.47
CA GLN A 60 -5.52 8.02 -17.43
C GLN A 60 -5.07 9.41 -16.97
N PRO A 61 -4.47 10.25 -17.84
CA PRO A 61 -3.92 11.55 -17.44
C PRO A 61 -4.93 12.46 -16.73
N ALA A 62 -6.17 12.53 -17.23
CA ALA A 62 -7.22 13.35 -16.63
C ALA A 62 -7.58 12.91 -15.20
N LEU A 63 -7.64 11.60 -14.96
CA LEU A 63 -7.92 11.03 -13.64
C LEU A 63 -6.75 11.27 -12.68
N LEU A 64 -5.53 11.16 -13.20
CA LEU A 64 -4.32 11.39 -12.43
C LEU A 64 -4.19 12.86 -11.99
N ASP A 65 -4.56 13.81 -12.84
CA ASP A 65 -4.59 15.24 -12.51
C ASP A 65 -5.67 15.57 -11.46
N GLU A 66 -6.84 14.92 -11.53
CA GLU A 66 -7.86 14.99 -10.47
C GLU A 66 -7.30 14.49 -9.13
N TRP A 67 -6.62 13.35 -9.14
CA TRP A 67 -6.03 12.77 -7.93
C TRP A 67 -4.90 13.63 -7.36
N ARG A 68 -4.03 14.20 -8.19
CA ARG A 68 -3.00 15.16 -7.77
C ARG A 68 -3.61 16.36 -7.07
N SER A 69 -4.61 16.98 -7.71
CA SER A 69 -5.33 18.12 -7.14
C SER A 69 -5.96 17.76 -5.79
N ALA A 70 -6.59 16.58 -5.70
CA ALA A 70 -7.23 16.14 -4.46
C ALA A 70 -6.25 15.93 -3.30
N ILE A 71 -5.05 15.37 -3.55
CA ILE A 71 -4.05 15.24 -2.49
C ILE A 71 -3.43 16.58 -2.13
N GLU A 72 -3.13 17.44 -3.10
CA GLU A 72 -2.55 18.76 -2.82
C GLU A 72 -3.49 19.60 -1.92
N ILE A 73 -4.79 19.61 -2.24
CA ILE A 73 -5.81 20.27 -1.40
C ILE A 73 -5.84 19.67 0.02
N TRP A 74 -5.71 18.35 0.15
CA TRP A 74 -5.72 17.68 1.45
C TRP A 74 -4.43 17.87 2.25
N GLU A 75 -3.27 17.97 1.58
CA GLU A 75 -1.98 18.26 2.21
C GLU A 75 -1.91 19.71 2.73
N GLU A 76 -2.59 20.64 2.04
CA GLU A 76 -2.78 22.02 2.53
C GLU A 76 -3.80 22.09 3.66
N ASP A 77 -4.94 21.41 3.52
CA ASP A 77 -6.03 21.38 4.51
C ASP A 77 -6.53 19.96 4.77
N ASN A 78 -6.10 19.42 5.91
CA ASN A 78 -6.41 18.08 6.38
C ASN A 78 -7.88 17.92 6.86
N THR A 79 -8.71 18.96 6.74
CA THR A 79 -10.17 18.86 6.95
C THR A 79 -10.94 18.39 5.72
N SER A 80 -10.30 18.44 4.54
CA SER A 80 -10.85 17.94 3.28
C SER A 80 -10.99 16.41 3.27
N PRO A 81 -11.81 15.82 2.38
CA PRO A 81 -11.94 14.36 2.28
C PRO A 81 -10.59 13.67 2.07
N ASN A 82 -10.27 12.72 2.94
CA ASN A 82 -8.99 12.02 2.94
C ASN A 82 -8.82 11.11 1.71
N PRO A 83 -7.87 11.39 0.78
CA PRO A 83 -7.65 10.58 -0.41
C PRO A 83 -7.06 9.18 -0.14
N PHE A 84 -6.61 8.91 1.08
CA PHE A 84 -6.10 7.61 1.51
C PHE A 84 -7.21 6.66 2.00
N GLU A 85 -8.44 7.16 2.12
CA GLU A 85 -9.61 6.38 2.52
C GLU A 85 -10.45 5.98 1.30
N SER A 86 -11.06 4.81 1.40
CA SER A 86 -11.90 4.27 0.33
C SER A 86 -13.17 5.10 0.21
N LYS A 87 -13.40 5.69 -0.97
CA LYS A 87 -14.61 6.45 -1.28
C LYS A 87 -15.82 5.53 -1.47
N VAL A 88 -15.59 4.27 -1.86
CA VAL A 88 -16.69 3.33 -2.09
C VAL A 88 -17.30 2.88 -0.78
N ALA A 89 -18.53 3.34 -0.52
CA ALA A 89 -19.32 2.90 0.61
C ALA A 89 -19.54 1.38 0.53
N SER A 90 -19.30 0.68 1.64
CA SER A 90 -19.70 -0.72 1.78
C SER A 90 -21.21 -0.82 1.93
N ILE A 91 -21.95 -0.74 0.83
CA ILE A 91 -23.42 -0.87 0.88
C ILE A 91 -23.77 -2.33 1.19
N MET A 92 -24.46 -2.56 2.30
CA MET A 92 -24.99 -3.88 2.63
C MET A 92 -26.15 -4.21 1.68
N GLN A 93 -26.19 -5.44 1.16
CA GLN A 93 -27.29 -5.91 0.30
C GLN A 93 -28.67 -5.70 0.95
N ALA A 94 -28.77 -5.89 2.27
CA ALA A 94 -30.00 -5.63 3.03
C ALA A 94 -30.39 -4.14 3.02
N ALA A 95 -29.42 -3.22 3.06
CA ALA A 95 -29.67 -1.78 3.00
C ALA A 95 -30.18 -1.38 1.60
N VAL A 96 -29.60 -1.94 0.51
CA VAL A 96 -30.11 -1.74 -0.85
C VAL A 96 -31.54 -2.25 -0.97
N ARG A 97 -31.83 -3.44 -0.45
CA ARG A 97 -33.19 -4.01 -0.45
C ARG A 97 -34.17 -3.14 0.33
N SER A 98 -33.77 -2.59 1.47
CA SER A 98 -34.61 -1.66 2.25
C SER A 98 -34.91 -0.39 1.44
N GLN A 99 -33.88 0.23 0.85
CA GLN A 99 -34.04 1.43 0.04
C GLN A 99 -34.95 1.20 -1.17
N LEU A 100 -34.81 0.07 -1.86
CA LEU A 100 -35.67 -0.29 -2.98
C LEU A 100 -37.12 -0.49 -2.54
N ALA A 101 -37.35 -1.17 -1.41
CA ALA A 101 -38.69 -1.37 -0.85
C ALA A 101 -39.33 -0.05 -0.38
N GLU A 102 -38.55 0.85 0.20
CA GLU A 102 -39.00 2.19 0.59
C GLU A 102 -39.37 3.04 -0.64
N SER A 103 -38.58 3.00 -1.71
CA SER A 103 -38.87 3.67 -2.98
C SER A 103 -40.17 3.14 -3.60
N GLU A 104 -40.34 1.82 -3.65
CA GLU A 104 -41.58 1.20 -4.15
C GLU A 104 -42.80 1.61 -3.32
N ALA A 105 -42.66 1.69 -1.99
CA ALA A 105 -43.74 2.15 -1.13
C ALA A 105 -44.13 3.63 -1.40
N GLN A 106 -43.15 4.49 -1.68
CA GLN A 106 -43.39 5.89 -2.04
C GLN A 106 -44.06 6.03 -3.42
N GLU A 107 -43.63 5.25 -4.41
CA GLU A 107 -44.22 5.22 -5.75
C GLU A 107 -45.69 4.77 -5.70
N LEU A 108 -45.98 3.73 -4.91
CA LEU A 108 -47.35 3.26 -4.67
C LEU A 108 -48.21 4.33 -3.98
N GLN A 109 -47.65 5.07 -3.02
CA GLN A 109 -48.35 6.20 -2.37
C GLN A 109 -48.64 7.35 -3.34
N ALA A 110 -47.75 7.58 -4.31
CA ALA A 110 -47.92 8.55 -5.38
C ALA A 110 -48.89 8.07 -6.49
N GLY A 111 -49.40 6.84 -6.40
CA GLY A 111 -50.30 6.24 -7.38
C GLY A 111 -49.60 5.74 -8.66
N ILE A 112 -48.27 5.60 -8.62
CA ILE A 112 -47.46 5.11 -9.73
C ILE A 112 -47.13 3.64 -9.45
N ASN A 113 -47.59 2.73 -10.31
CA ASN A 113 -47.26 1.31 -10.21
C ASN A 113 -46.56 0.85 -11.50
N TYR A 114 -45.26 0.57 -11.39
CA TYR A 114 -44.43 0.04 -12.48
C TYR A 114 -44.48 -1.49 -12.58
N SER A 115 -45.17 -2.17 -11.65
CA SER A 115 -45.26 -3.63 -11.65
C SER A 115 -46.23 -4.09 -12.73
N LEU A 116 -45.73 -4.93 -13.64
CA LEU A 116 -46.53 -5.58 -14.68
C LEU A 116 -47.24 -6.85 -14.16
N ASN A 117 -46.92 -7.27 -12.93
CA ASN A 117 -47.51 -8.42 -12.26
C ASN A 117 -47.74 -8.09 -10.76
N ASP A 118 -48.82 -8.61 -10.19
CA ASP A 118 -49.22 -8.37 -8.79
C ASP A 118 -48.24 -8.97 -7.77
N ASP A 119 -47.55 -10.06 -8.12
CA ASP A 119 -46.70 -10.84 -7.21
C ASP A 119 -45.20 -10.46 -7.29
N VAL A 120 -44.77 -9.78 -8.36
CA VAL A 120 -43.34 -9.53 -8.62
C VAL A 120 -43.14 -8.12 -9.16
N SER A 121 -42.54 -7.25 -8.35
CA SER A 121 -42.09 -5.93 -8.78
C SER A 121 -40.78 -6.01 -9.59
N PRO A 122 -40.39 -4.94 -10.32
CA PRO A 122 -39.11 -4.89 -11.02
C PRO A 122 -37.89 -5.13 -10.12
N SER A 123 -37.88 -4.61 -8.89
CA SER A 123 -36.76 -4.81 -7.96
C SER A 123 -36.70 -6.27 -7.45
N VAL A 124 -37.86 -6.89 -7.20
CA VAL A 124 -37.98 -8.29 -6.82
C VAL A 124 -37.55 -9.21 -7.98
N LEU A 125 -37.85 -8.84 -9.23
CA LEU A 125 -37.40 -9.57 -10.40
C LEU A 125 -35.86 -9.57 -10.50
N ILE A 126 -35.22 -8.42 -10.37
CA ILE A 126 -33.76 -8.30 -10.46
C ILE A 126 -33.09 -9.05 -9.30
N SER A 127 -33.57 -8.85 -8.08
CA SER A 127 -33.00 -9.49 -6.90
C SER A 127 -33.14 -11.02 -6.91
N SER A 128 -34.27 -11.54 -7.38
CA SER A 128 -34.48 -12.99 -7.57
C SER A 128 -33.62 -13.56 -8.71
N GLY A 129 -33.34 -12.78 -9.77
CA GLY A 129 -32.40 -13.16 -10.82
C GLY A 129 -30.97 -13.35 -10.31
N ILE A 130 -30.50 -12.43 -9.46
CA ILE A 130 -29.17 -12.53 -8.81
C ILE A 130 -29.10 -13.76 -7.88
N GLU A 131 -30.16 -14.03 -7.11
CA GLU A 131 -30.23 -15.22 -6.27
C GLU A 131 -30.19 -16.52 -7.09
N LEU A 132 -30.86 -16.54 -8.25
CA LEU A 132 -30.84 -17.66 -9.18
C LEU A 132 -29.44 -17.93 -9.73
N GLU A 133 -28.70 -16.88 -10.09
CA GLU A 133 -27.30 -17.00 -10.52
C GLU A 133 -26.44 -17.62 -9.41
N ASP A 134 -26.60 -17.17 -8.16
CA ASP A 134 -25.85 -17.75 -7.03
C ASP A 134 -26.23 -19.22 -6.81
N MET A 135 -27.50 -19.60 -6.98
CA MET A 135 -27.93 -21.00 -6.94
C MET A 135 -27.32 -21.84 -8.08
N GLN A 136 -27.24 -21.30 -9.30
CA GLN A 136 -26.56 -21.95 -10.43
C GLN A 136 -25.08 -22.18 -10.12
N GLN A 137 -24.37 -21.17 -9.61
CA GLN A 137 -22.96 -21.29 -9.26
C GLN A 137 -22.73 -22.30 -8.14
N ARG A 138 -23.58 -22.32 -7.11
CA ARG A 138 -23.51 -23.33 -6.02
C ARG A 138 -23.71 -24.74 -6.55
N LEU A 139 -24.72 -24.97 -7.40
CA LEU A 139 -24.94 -26.30 -7.99
C LEU A 139 -23.75 -26.74 -8.86
N LYS A 140 -23.15 -25.81 -9.60
CA LYS A 140 -21.94 -26.09 -10.40
C LYS A 140 -20.75 -26.50 -9.52
N ARG A 141 -20.58 -25.87 -8.34
CA ARG A 141 -19.57 -26.27 -7.34
C ARG A 141 -19.85 -27.65 -6.77
N ASP A 142 -21.09 -27.91 -6.33
CA ASP A 142 -21.50 -29.22 -5.82
C ASP A 142 -21.24 -30.34 -6.83
N LEU A 143 -21.44 -30.05 -8.13
CA LEU A 143 -21.12 -30.95 -9.25
C LEU A 143 -19.62 -31.20 -9.43
N ALA A 144 -18.78 -30.19 -9.21
CA ALA A 144 -17.33 -30.32 -9.31
C ALA A 144 -16.70 -31.02 -8.09
N ASP A 145 -17.31 -30.86 -6.90
CA ASP A 145 -16.83 -31.44 -5.64
C ASP A 145 -17.28 -32.91 -5.44
N LEU A 146 -18.11 -33.45 -6.33
CA LEU A 146 -18.48 -34.86 -6.32
C LEU A 146 -17.26 -35.75 -6.53
N SER A 147 -17.07 -36.69 -5.61
CA SER A 147 -16.06 -37.75 -5.76
C SER A 147 -16.38 -38.64 -6.98
N LEU A 148 -15.36 -39.32 -7.51
CA LEU A 148 -15.48 -40.28 -8.63
C LEU A 148 -16.61 -41.31 -8.44
N HIS A 149 -17.01 -41.61 -7.20
CA HIS A 149 -18.14 -42.47 -6.87
C HIS A 149 -19.06 -41.81 -5.83
N PRO A 150 -20.05 -41.02 -6.29
CA PRO A 150 -21.01 -40.36 -5.42
C PRO A 150 -21.87 -41.37 -4.67
N THR A 151 -22.19 -41.08 -3.41
CA THR A 151 -23.21 -41.85 -2.68
C THR A 151 -24.60 -41.56 -3.27
N ASP A 152 -25.52 -42.51 -3.26
CA ASP A 152 -26.88 -42.31 -3.78
C ASP A 152 -27.60 -41.11 -3.15
N LYS A 153 -27.38 -40.85 -1.85
CA LYS A 153 -27.87 -39.66 -1.15
C LYS A 153 -27.32 -38.34 -1.72
N GLN A 154 -26.06 -38.33 -2.17
CA GLN A 154 -25.45 -37.14 -2.79
C GLN A 154 -26.02 -36.91 -4.20
N ARG A 155 -26.24 -37.99 -4.96
CA ARG A 155 -26.89 -37.91 -6.28
C ARG A 155 -28.32 -37.39 -6.16
N GLU A 156 -29.09 -37.94 -5.22
CA GLU A 156 -30.47 -37.52 -4.95
C GLU A 156 -30.53 -36.03 -4.56
N ALA A 157 -29.65 -35.57 -3.66
CA ALA A 157 -29.61 -34.17 -3.25
C ALA A 157 -29.34 -33.20 -4.41
N ILE A 158 -28.42 -33.56 -5.32
CA ILE A 158 -28.08 -32.74 -6.48
C ILE A 158 -29.21 -32.73 -7.50
N VAL A 159 -29.85 -33.88 -7.74
CA VAL A 159 -31.04 -33.95 -8.61
C VAL A 159 -32.16 -33.09 -8.03
N HIS A 160 -32.42 -33.13 -6.73
CA HIS A 160 -33.42 -32.27 -6.09
C HIS A 160 -33.09 -30.78 -6.23
N ARG A 161 -31.82 -30.37 -6.01
CA ARG A 161 -31.39 -28.98 -6.19
C ARG A 161 -31.50 -28.53 -7.64
N SER A 162 -31.09 -29.37 -8.59
CA SER A 162 -31.22 -29.13 -10.03
C SER A 162 -32.67 -28.93 -10.44
N ASN A 163 -33.56 -29.83 -10.03
CA ASN A 163 -34.99 -29.71 -10.32
C ASN A 163 -35.62 -28.46 -9.69
N THR A 164 -35.21 -28.11 -8.48
CA THR A 164 -35.69 -26.88 -7.81
C THR A 164 -35.21 -25.63 -8.53
N LEU A 165 -33.94 -25.61 -8.94
CA LEU A 165 -33.34 -24.52 -9.70
C LEU A 165 -34.02 -24.35 -11.06
N GLN A 166 -34.22 -25.44 -11.80
CA GLN A 166 -34.90 -25.42 -13.09
C GLN A 166 -36.31 -24.83 -12.98
N ARG A 167 -37.11 -25.29 -12.01
CA ARG A 167 -38.46 -24.75 -11.79
C ARG A 167 -38.45 -23.24 -11.49
N ARG A 168 -37.47 -22.76 -10.71
CA ARG A 168 -37.34 -21.34 -10.40
C ARG A 168 -36.87 -20.53 -11.62
N ILE A 169 -35.95 -21.06 -12.42
CA ILE A 169 -35.53 -20.44 -13.70
C ILE A 169 -36.72 -20.35 -14.66
N ASP A 170 -37.49 -21.42 -14.82
CA ASP A 170 -38.66 -21.42 -15.71
C ASP A 170 -39.70 -20.38 -15.26
N SER A 171 -39.96 -20.29 -13.95
CA SER A 171 -40.85 -19.27 -13.40
C SER A 171 -40.31 -17.85 -13.59
N TRP A 172 -39.03 -17.62 -13.33
CA TRP A 172 -38.40 -16.31 -13.49
C TRP A 172 -38.35 -15.87 -14.95
N THR A 173 -38.11 -16.80 -15.88
CA THR A 173 -38.10 -16.53 -17.32
C THR A 173 -39.46 -16.03 -17.80
N ARG A 174 -40.57 -16.52 -17.23
CA ARG A 174 -41.91 -16.00 -17.54
C ARG A 174 -42.08 -14.54 -17.13
N TYR A 175 -41.58 -14.18 -15.96
CA TYR A 175 -41.58 -12.78 -15.52
C TYR A 175 -40.60 -11.93 -16.33
N GLN A 176 -39.43 -12.45 -16.69
CA GLN A 176 -38.46 -11.77 -17.55
C GLN A 176 -39.04 -11.47 -18.94
N GLN A 177 -39.82 -12.37 -19.52
CA GLN A 177 -40.50 -12.14 -20.80
C GLN A 177 -41.49 -10.96 -20.74
N LEU A 178 -42.16 -10.80 -19.60
CA LEU A 178 -43.12 -9.71 -19.36
C LEU A 178 -42.42 -8.36 -19.20
N TYR A 179 -41.35 -8.32 -18.40
CA TYR A 179 -40.61 -7.09 -18.09
C TYR A 179 -39.55 -6.72 -19.15
N MET A 180 -39.01 -7.70 -19.88
CA MET A 180 -37.89 -7.55 -20.83
C MET A 180 -38.14 -8.35 -22.13
N PRO A 181 -39.17 -8.00 -22.92
CA PRO A 181 -39.55 -8.77 -24.11
C PRO A 181 -38.44 -8.85 -25.17
N ILE A 182 -37.58 -7.83 -25.26
CA ILE A 182 -36.42 -7.79 -26.17
C ILE A 182 -35.43 -8.93 -25.89
N VAL A 183 -35.27 -9.36 -24.64
CA VAL A 183 -34.33 -10.46 -24.30
C VAL A 183 -34.71 -11.75 -25.01
N SER A 184 -36.00 -12.03 -25.19
CA SER A 184 -36.45 -13.21 -25.92
C SER A 184 -36.07 -13.16 -27.39
N THR A 185 -36.14 -11.97 -28.00
CA THR A 185 -35.71 -11.76 -29.38
C THR A 185 -34.19 -11.88 -29.52
N LEU A 186 -33.43 -11.36 -28.55
CA LEU A 186 -31.96 -11.46 -28.52
C LEU A 186 -31.47 -12.89 -28.31
N CYS A 187 -32.11 -13.67 -27.44
CA CYS A 187 -31.79 -15.09 -27.26
C CYS A 187 -32.08 -15.93 -28.51
N LEU A 188 -33.09 -15.54 -29.30
CA LEU A 188 -33.42 -16.19 -30.58
C LEU A 188 -32.51 -15.73 -31.73
N SER A 189 -31.96 -14.52 -31.66
CA SER A 189 -31.04 -13.94 -32.66
C SER A 189 -29.56 -14.07 -32.28
N ALA A 190 -29.24 -14.65 -31.13
CA ALA A 190 -27.87 -14.84 -30.65
C ALA A 190 -27.19 -15.95 -31.45
N ASP A 191 -26.84 -15.66 -32.71
CA ASP A 191 -25.55 -16.12 -33.19
C ASP A 191 -24.49 -15.43 -32.32
N PRO A 192 -23.55 -16.18 -31.72
CA PRO A 192 -22.53 -15.62 -30.86
C PRO A 192 -21.60 -14.79 -31.72
N SER A 193 -21.89 -13.48 -31.86
CA SER A 193 -20.88 -12.49 -32.18
C SER A 193 -19.70 -12.75 -31.24
N PRO A 194 -18.53 -13.17 -31.72
CA PRO A 194 -17.44 -13.48 -30.83
C PRO A 194 -17.02 -12.16 -30.20
N ASN A 195 -17.33 -11.97 -28.92
CA ASN A 195 -16.52 -11.09 -28.08
C ASN A 195 -15.08 -11.49 -28.37
N THR A 196 -14.29 -10.56 -28.91
CA THR A 196 -12.92 -10.87 -29.31
C THR A 196 -12.21 -11.47 -28.09
N PRO A 197 -11.37 -12.51 -28.26
CA PRO A 197 -10.68 -13.14 -27.13
C PRO A 197 -9.92 -12.13 -26.25
N GLN A 198 -9.52 -10.99 -26.84
CA GLN A 198 -8.94 -9.83 -26.15
C GLN A 198 -9.92 -9.16 -25.18
N ALA A 199 -11.16 -8.88 -25.58
CA ALA A 199 -12.16 -8.31 -24.70
C ALA A 199 -12.45 -9.23 -23.50
N ILE A 200 -12.57 -10.54 -23.75
CA ILE A 200 -12.77 -11.54 -22.69
C ILE A 200 -11.58 -11.55 -21.72
N ALA A 201 -10.34 -11.43 -22.23
CA ALA A 201 -9.16 -11.36 -21.39
C ALA A 201 -9.16 -10.11 -20.50
N HIS A 202 -9.49 -8.93 -21.05
CA HIS A 202 -9.59 -7.69 -20.26
C HIS A 202 -10.71 -7.74 -19.21
N ASP A 203 -11.89 -8.25 -19.58
CA ASP A 203 -13.01 -8.40 -18.65
C ASP A 203 -12.65 -9.36 -17.50
N SER A 204 -12.01 -10.48 -17.83
CA SER A 204 -11.56 -11.46 -16.83
C SER A 204 -10.50 -10.88 -15.89
N LEU A 205 -9.60 -10.01 -16.39
CA LEU A 205 -8.64 -9.30 -15.55
C LEU A 205 -9.32 -8.28 -14.64
N ASN A 206 -10.34 -7.56 -15.12
CA ASN A 206 -11.11 -6.62 -14.31
C ASN A 206 -11.90 -7.33 -13.20
N GLU A 207 -12.53 -8.47 -13.51
CA GLU A 207 -13.16 -9.36 -12.53
C GLU A 207 -12.14 -9.81 -11.47
N LEU A 208 -10.95 -10.26 -11.91
CA LEU A 208 -9.87 -10.69 -11.02
C LEU A 208 -9.43 -9.57 -10.06
N ARG A 209 -9.17 -8.37 -10.58
CA ARG A 209 -8.79 -7.19 -9.78
C ARG A 209 -9.88 -6.85 -8.76
N SER A 210 -11.14 -6.81 -9.20
CA SER A 210 -12.29 -6.51 -8.34
C SER A 210 -12.40 -7.51 -7.19
N HIS A 211 -12.23 -8.81 -7.46
CA HIS A 211 -12.23 -9.84 -6.43
C HIS A 211 -11.04 -9.73 -5.46
N LEU A 212 -9.85 -9.37 -5.95
CA LEU A 212 -8.68 -9.11 -5.10
C LEU A 212 -8.88 -7.90 -4.18
N CYS A 213 -9.42 -6.79 -4.70
CA CYS A 213 -9.79 -5.61 -3.91
C CYS A 213 -10.83 -5.95 -2.84
N LEU A 214 -11.91 -6.64 -3.24
CA LEU A 214 -12.96 -7.07 -2.33
C LEU A 214 -12.42 -7.98 -1.22
N ARG A 215 -11.60 -8.97 -1.57
CA ARG A 215 -10.97 -9.87 -0.60
C ARG A 215 -10.12 -9.11 0.41
N SER A 216 -9.24 -8.23 -0.05
CA SER A 216 -8.39 -7.40 0.82
C SER A 216 -9.22 -6.55 1.78
N HIS A 217 -10.29 -5.92 1.27
CA HIS A 217 -11.22 -5.16 2.10
C HIS A 217 -11.92 -6.03 3.15
N MET A 218 -12.41 -7.22 2.77
CA MET A 218 -13.08 -8.14 3.69
C MET A 218 -12.18 -8.61 4.83
N TYR A 219 -10.90 -8.87 4.57
CA TYR A 219 -9.93 -9.18 5.63
C TYR A 219 -9.75 -7.99 6.58
N LYS A 220 -9.51 -6.79 6.04
CA LYS A 220 -9.38 -5.56 6.87
C LYS A 220 -10.63 -5.30 7.70
N PHE A 221 -11.81 -5.50 7.13
CA PHE A 221 -13.10 -5.35 7.82
C PHE A 221 -13.24 -6.39 8.94
N LYS A 222 -12.95 -7.67 8.66
CA LYS A 222 -13.01 -8.74 9.65
C LYS A 222 -12.08 -8.45 10.85
N ASP A 223 -10.85 -8.06 10.59
CA ASP A 223 -9.85 -7.81 11.64
C ASP A 223 -10.23 -6.64 12.54
N LYS A 224 -10.80 -5.57 11.96
CA LYS A 224 -11.23 -4.37 12.69
C LYS A 224 -12.54 -4.56 13.44
N ASN A 225 -13.57 -5.11 12.78
CA ASN A 225 -14.96 -4.97 13.21
C ASN A 225 -15.58 -6.25 13.76
N LEU A 226 -15.10 -7.43 13.35
CA LEU A 226 -15.74 -8.68 13.76
C LEU A 226 -15.12 -9.21 15.05
N ARG A 227 -15.97 -9.42 16.05
CA ARG A 227 -15.64 -10.08 17.32
C ARG A 227 -16.59 -11.27 17.50
N GLY A 228 -16.04 -12.41 17.94
CA GLY A 228 -16.82 -13.64 18.19
C GLY A 228 -16.81 -14.65 17.04
N GLN A 229 -17.10 -15.92 17.38
CA GLN A 229 -16.94 -17.06 16.47
C GLN A 229 -17.98 -17.09 15.34
N ALA A 230 -19.27 -16.89 15.61
CA ALA A 230 -20.33 -17.04 14.61
C ALA A 230 -20.19 -16.02 13.45
N ALA A 231 -19.95 -14.74 13.77
CA ALA A 231 -19.73 -13.70 12.77
C ALA A 231 -18.43 -13.93 11.97
N SER A 232 -17.37 -14.42 12.64
CA SER A 232 -16.12 -14.81 11.97
C SER A 232 -16.34 -15.96 10.97
N THR A 233 -17.15 -16.96 11.31
CA THR A 233 -17.45 -18.09 10.41
C THR A 233 -18.25 -17.62 9.19
N HIS A 234 -19.25 -16.76 9.36
CA HIS A 234 -20.00 -16.20 8.23
C HIS A 234 -19.09 -15.37 7.31
N ALA A 235 -18.23 -14.52 7.87
CA ALA A 235 -17.28 -13.75 7.09
C ALA A 235 -16.30 -14.65 6.33
N GLN A 236 -15.82 -15.72 6.97
CA GLN A 236 -14.93 -16.69 6.33
C GLN A 236 -15.61 -17.42 5.16
N ASN A 237 -16.89 -17.77 5.28
CA ASN A 237 -17.66 -18.37 4.19
C ASN A 237 -17.82 -17.40 3.01
N LEU A 238 -18.10 -16.12 3.27
CA LEU A 238 -18.16 -15.10 2.21
C LEU A 238 -16.79 -14.90 1.54
N ILE A 239 -15.70 -14.90 2.32
CA ILE A 239 -14.33 -14.82 1.78
C ILE A 239 -14.05 -16.04 0.89
N ALA A 240 -14.47 -17.24 1.30
CA ALA A 240 -14.33 -18.44 0.48
C ALA A 240 -15.10 -18.33 -0.85
N HIS A 241 -16.29 -17.72 -0.85
CA HIS A 241 -17.03 -17.46 -2.10
C HIS A 241 -16.28 -16.48 -3.02
N VAL A 242 -15.70 -15.42 -2.48
CA VAL A 242 -14.88 -14.48 -3.26
C VAL A 242 -13.65 -15.17 -3.83
N GLU A 243 -13.03 -16.09 -3.07
CA GLU A 243 -11.87 -16.85 -3.53
C GLU A 243 -12.21 -17.74 -4.72
N ILE A 244 -13.37 -18.40 -4.70
CA ILE A 244 -13.81 -19.23 -5.82
C ILE A 244 -14.07 -18.37 -7.07
N LYS A 245 -14.65 -17.17 -6.91
CA LYS A 245 -14.85 -16.25 -8.02
C LYS A 245 -13.52 -15.73 -8.59
N LYS A 246 -12.56 -15.44 -7.72
CA LYS A 246 -11.17 -15.11 -8.10
C LYS A 246 -10.54 -16.23 -8.93
N ASP A 247 -10.63 -17.48 -8.47
CA ASP A 247 -10.09 -18.63 -9.20
C ASP A 247 -10.81 -18.87 -10.55
N ALA A 248 -12.12 -18.65 -10.60
CA ALA A 248 -12.89 -18.71 -11.85
C ALA A 248 -12.45 -17.64 -12.86
N ALA A 249 -12.21 -16.40 -12.42
CA ALA A 249 -11.70 -15.31 -13.27
C ALA A 249 -10.28 -15.62 -13.79
N VAL A 250 -9.42 -16.22 -12.96
CA VAL A 250 -8.08 -16.69 -13.36
C VAL A 250 -8.17 -17.71 -14.48
N GLU A 251 -9.03 -18.72 -14.35
CA GLU A 251 -9.18 -19.75 -15.39
C GLU A 251 -9.80 -19.19 -16.67
N LYS A 252 -10.75 -18.24 -16.56
CA LYS A 252 -11.35 -17.52 -17.69
C LYS A 252 -10.28 -16.74 -18.46
N TYR A 253 -9.38 -16.03 -17.76
CA TYR A 253 -8.24 -15.35 -18.37
C TYR A 253 -7.29 -16.33 -19.08
N LYS A 254 -6.89 -17.42 -18.42
CA LYS A 254 -6.01 -18.43 -19.03
C LYS A 254 -6.62 -19.04 -20.28
N HIS A 255 -7.94 -19.27 -20.29
CA HIS A 255 -8.65 -19.77 -21.46
C HIS A 255 -8.63 -18.75 -22.61
N ALA A 256 -8.93 -17.48 -22.32
CA ALA A 256 -8.89 -16.39 -23.30
C ALA A 256 -7.47 -16.19 -23.86
N HIS A 257 -6.44 -16.26 -23.02
CA HIS A 257 -5.04 -16.17 -23.44
C HIS A 257 -4.64 -17.32 -24.37
N ARG A 258 -5.00 -18.57 -24.04
CA ARG A 258 -4.78 -19.71 -24.95
C ARG A 258 -5.50 -19.53 -26.30
N ALA A 259 -6.71 -18.96 -26.28
CA ALA A 259 -7.43 -18.64 -27.51
C ALA A 259 -6.71 -17.55 -28.32
N LEU A 260 -6.16 -16.51 -27.67
CA LEU A 260 -5.34 -15.48 -28.32
C LEU A 260 -4.06 -16.04 -28.92
N GLU A 261 -3.35 -16.93 -28.24
CA GLU A 261 -2.14 -17.58 -28.79
C GLU A 261 -2.44 -18.38 -30.07
N LEU A 262 -3.58 -19.07 -30.11
CA LEU A 262 -3.98 -19.92 -31.24
C LEU A 262 -4.61 -19.13 -32.39
N LEU A 263 -5.45 -18.15 -32.08
CA LEU A 263 -6.25 -17.39 -33.04
C LEU A 263 -5.59 -16.08 -33.45
N GLY A 264 -4.80 -15.45 -32.58
CA GLY A 264 -4.16 -14.15 -32.83
C GLY A 264 -3.29 -14.15 -34.09
N ARG A 265 -2.53 -15.23 -34.30
CA ARG A 265 -1.73 -15.43 -35.53
C ARG A 265 -2.57 -15.60 -36.80
N ARG A 266 -3.82 -16.04 -36.68
CA ARG A 266 -4.75 -16.27 -37.80
C ARG A 266 -5.63 -15.06 -38.10
N LEU A 267 -5.91 -14.26 -37.08
CA LEU A 267 -6.78 -13.08 -37.13
C LEU A 267 -6.00 -11.76 -37.26
N ASP A 268 -4.66 -11.82 -37.38
CA ASP A 268 -3.76 -10.67 -37.49
C ASP A 268 -3.92 -9.65 -36.33
N ILE A 269 -4.22 -10.17 -35.13
CA ILE A 269 -4.33 -9.34 -33.92
C ILE A 269 -2.91 -9.18 -33.37
N MET A 270 -2.33 -7.98 -33.54
CA MET A 270 -0.95 -7.65 -33.15
C MET A 270 -0.90 -6.79 -31.88
N GLY A 271 0.18 -6.91 -31.10
CA GLY A 271 0.45 -6.03 -29.95
C GLY A 271 -0.22 -6.41 -28.62
N TRP A 272 -1.02 -7.49 -28.58
CA TRP A 272 -1.61 -7.98 -27.33
C TRP A 272 -0.60 -8.72 -26.44
N GLU A 273 0.48 -9.26 -27.00
CA GLU A 273 1.47 -10.08 -26.29
C GLU A 273 2.19 -9.31 -25.18
N GLU A 274 2.46 -8.02 -25.37
CA GLU A 274 3.06 -7.16 -24.34
C GLU A 274 2.06 -6.76 -23.25
N ARG A 275 0.77 -6.63 -23.61
CA ARG A 275 -0.29 -6.13 -22.72
C ARG A 275 -1.01 -7.22 -21.93
N LEU A 276 -1.06 -8.43 -22.47
CA LEU A 276 -1.72 -9.59 -21.85
C LEU A 276 -0.71 -10.75 -21.71
N PRO A 277 0.29 -10.64 -20.80
CA PRO A 277 1.22 -11.72 -20.52
C PRO A 277 0.53 -12.99 -19.95
N PRO A 278 1.20 -14.15 -20.01
CA PRO A 278 0.73 -15.35 -19.34
C PRO A 278 0.69 -15.14 -17.82
N LEU A 279 -0.48 -15.38 -17.22
CA LEU A 279 -0.72 -15.15 -15.79
C LEU A 279 -0.06 -16.24 -14.93
N LYS A 280 0.94 -15.85 -14.16
CA LYS A 280 1.64 -16.73 -13.20
C LYS A 280 1.00 -16.64 -11.82
N PRO A 281 1.12 -17.69 -10.97
CA PRO A 281 0.57 -17.63 -9.62
C PRO A 281 1.21 -16.53 -8.77
N GLU A 282 2.46 -16.14 -9.05
CA GLU A 282 3.13 -15.03 -8.36
C GLU A 282 2.52 -13.67 -8.67
N ASP A 283 1.81 -13.52 -9.79
CA ASP A 283 1.22 -12.25 -10.23
C ASP A 283 -0.14 -11.98 -9.58
N ILE A 284 -0.82 -13.02 -9.07
CA ILE A 284 -2.16 -12.94 -8.48
C ILE A 284 -2.04 -12.41 -7.05
N ARG A 285 -1.84 -11.10 -6.93
CA ARG A 285 -1.68 -10.40 -5.64
C ARG A 285 -2.61 -9.20 -5.52
N PRO A 286 -3.21 -8.98 -4.35
CA PRO A 286 -3.97 -7.75 -4.12
C PRO A 286 -3.03 -6.54 -4.17
N MET A 287 -3.60 -5.39 -4.50
CA MET A 287 -2.86 -4.13 -4.47
C MET A 287 -2.33 -3.87 -3.05
N GLY A 288 -1.04 -3.56 -2.93
CA GLY A 288 -0.31 -3.41 -1.66
C GLY A 288 0.42 -4.68 -1.16
N ASP A 289 0.19 -5.85 -1.75
CA ASP A 289 1.01 -7.05 -1.55
C ASP A 289 2.09 -7.12 -2.62
N PHE A 290 3.32 -6.76 -2.25
CA PHE A 290 4.41 -6.65 -3.19
C PHE A 290 5.02 -8.00 -3.57
N ALA A 291 5.54 -8.12 -4.80
CA ALA A 291 6.26 -9.32 -5.25
C ALA A 291 7.50 -9.60 -4.37
N GLY A 292 7.88 -10.87 -4.19
CA GLY A 292 9.15 -11.25 -3.54
C GLY A 292 9.20 -11.24 -2.00
N GLY A 293 8.07 -11.09 -1.29
CA GLY A 293 8.05 -11.03 0.18
C GLY A 293 8.58 -9.70 0.75
N HIS A 294 8.62 -8.69 -0.11
CA HIS A 294 9.08 -7.35 0.18
C HIS A 294 8.03 -6.59 1.02
N THR A 295 8.49 -5.82 2.00
CA THR A 295 7.62 -4.95 2.82
C THR A 295 7.13 -3.77 2.00
N GLN A 296 6.19 -2.97 2.54
CA GLN A 296 5.56 -1.82 1.88
C GLN A 296 6.51 -0.83 1.18
N GLY A 297 7.79 -0.83 1.56
CA GLY A 297 8.83 0.03 0.98
C GLY A 297 9.76 -0.65 -0.03
N THR A 298 9.54 -1.90 -0.45
CA THR A 298 10.62 -2.62 -1.16
C THR A 298 10.23 -3.47 -2.37
N GLY A 299 8.95 -3.55 -2.72
CA GLY A 299 8.56 -4.41 -3.83
C GLY A 299 7.77 -3.70 -4.91
N THR A 300 7.63 -4.41 -6.02
CA THR A 300 7.01 -3.94 -7.24
C THR A 300 5.53 -4.35 -7.27
N ILE A 301 4.70 -3.46 -7.81
CA ILE A 301 3.27 -3.73 -8.06
C ILE A 301 3.18 -4.80 -9.15
N SER A 302 2.27 -5.77 -8.98
CA SER A 302 2.07 -6.82 -9.99
C SER A 302 1.60 -6.21 -11.32
N TRP A 303 2.08 -6.76 -12.45
CA TRP A 303 1.74 -6.28 -13.79
C TRP A 303 0.23 -6.28 -14.05
N ILE A 304 -0.53 -7.14 -13.35
CA ILE A 304 -1.99 -7.15 -13.46
C ILE A 304 -2.57 -5.79 -13.10
N TRP A 305 -1.91 -4.92 -12.34
CA TRP A 305 -2.38 -3.56 -12.03
C TRP A 305 -1.84 -2.50 -12.98
N LEU A 306 -0.84 -2.84 -13.80
CA LEU A 306 -0.18 -1.94 -14.75
C LEU A 306 -0.83 -1.94 -16.15
N VAL A 307 -1.86 -2.75 -16.38
CA VAL A 307 -2.58 -2.82 -17.67
C VAL A 307 -4.00 -2.30 -17.47
N MET A 308 -4.13 -0.98 -17.38
CA MET A 308 -5.42 -0.27 -17.29
C MET A 308 -5.67 0.52 -18.58
N GLU A 309 -6.08 -0.15 -19.66
CA GLU A 309 -6.51 0.55 -20.88
C GLU A 309 -8.02 0.84 -20.83
N GLY A 310 -8.35 2.14 -20.99
CA GLY A 310 -9.48 2.70 -21.75
C GLY A 310 -10.91 2.17 -21.54
N ASN A 311 -11.76 3.03 -20.96
CA ASN A 311 -13.23 3.11 -21.14
C ASN A 311 -14.04 1.81 -21.11
N THR A 312 -14.29 1.28 -19.91
CA THR A 312 -15.52 0.52 -19.67
C THR A 312 -16.27 1.17 -18.52
N SER A 313 -17.47 1.67 -18.78
CA SER A 313 -18.31 2.43 -17.85
C SER A 313 -19.02 1.54 -16.81
N CYS A 314 -18.33 0.55 -16.24
CA CYS A 314 -18.93 -0.38 -15.27
C CYS A 314 -18.65 0.06 -13.82
N SER A 315 -19.67 0.03 -12.95
CA SER A 315 -19.58 0.34 -11.51
C SER A 315 -18.51 -0.48 -10.77
N GLU A 316 -18.16 -1.68 -11.25
CA GLU A 316 -17.06 -2.49 -10.71
C GLU A 316 -15.69 -1.81 -10.84
N ASN A 317 -15.52 -0.90 -11.82
CA ASN A 317 -14.30 -0.14 -11.99
C ASN A 317 -14.09 0.90 -10.89
N GLU A 318 -15.14 1.39 -10.22
CA GLU A 318 -14.99 2.42 -9.19
C GLU A 318 -14.20 1.91 -7.98
N ARG A 319 -14.46 0.66 -7.54
CA ARG A 319 -13.71 0.03 -6.44
C ARG A 319 -12.26 -0.23 -6.79
N VAL A 320 -12.03 -0.66 -8.02
CA VAL A 320 -10.67 -0.92 -8.52
C VAL A 320 -9.92 0.41 -8.66
N GLN A 321 -10.56 1.44 -9.21
CA GLN A 321 -10.01 2.80 -9.33
C GLN A 321 -9.72 3.42 -7.96
N ASP A 322 -10.64 3.33 -7.00
CA ASP A 322 -10.45 3.80 -5.63
C ASP A 322 -9.29 3.08 -4.94
N CYS A 323 -9.17 1.76 -5.13
CA CYS A 323 -8.04 0.99 -4.62
C CYS A 323 -6.71 1.41 -5.27
N VAL A 324 -6.70 1.68 -6.58
CA VAL A 324 -5.50 2.16 -7.29
C VAL A 324 -5.16 3.59 -6.87
N CYS A 325 -6.15 4.46 -6.68
CA CYS A 325 -5.98 5.82 -6.18
C CYS A 325 -5.25 5.81 -4.82
N ILE A 326 -5.77 5.06 -3.84
CA ILE A 326 -5.16 4.94 -2.50
C ILE A 326 -3.70 4.46 -2.59
N GLU A 327 -3.42 3.52 -3.48
CA GLU A 327 -2.09 2.93 -3.61
C GLU A 327 -1.14 3.85 -4.38
N TRP A 328 -1.65 4.64 -5.33
CA TRP A 328 -0.93 5.76 -5.91
C TRP A 328 -0.61 6.84 -4.86
N CYS A 329 -1.58 7.23 -4.01
CA CYS A 329 -1.36 8.17 -2.89
C CYS A 329 -0.20 7.69 -2.00
N LYS A 330 -0.19 6.39 -1.64
CA LYS A 330 0.88 5.78 -0.83
C LYS A 330 2.22 5.74 -1.57
N ALA A 331 2.24 5.34 -2.84
CA ALA A 331 3.45 5.29 -3.65
C ALA A 331 4.06 6.70 -3.78
N ARG A 332 3.23 7.72 -4.00
CA ARG A 332 3.62 9.13 -4.04
C ARG A 332 4.23 9.58 -2.72
N ALA A 333 3.55 9.31 -1.60
CA ALA A 333 4.03 9.65 -0.26
C ALA A 333 5.35 8.92 0.08
N HIS A 334 5.51 7.65 -0.30
CA HIS A 334 6.75 6.90 -0.10
C HIS A 334 7.90 7.49 -0.94
N ALA A 335 7.66 7.79 -2.22
CA ALA A 335 8.65 8.40 -3.08
C ALA A 335 9.09 9.78 -2.55
N ALA A 336 8.15 10.60 -2.07
CA ALA A 336 8.43 11.89 -1.43
C ALA A 336 9.25 11.73 -0.14
N ARG A 337 8.88 10.79 0.74
CA ARG A 337 9.61 10.52 1.99
C ARG A 337 11.04 10.06 1.77
N TRP A 338 11.31 9.21 0.77
CA TRP A 338 12.68 8.81 0.44
C TRP A 338 13.46 9.95 -0.22
N PHE A 339 12.78 10.85 -0.94
CA PHE A 339 13.39 12.06 -1.45
C PHE A 339 13.86 12.96 -0.30
N GLU A 340 12.96 13.29 0.63
CA GLU A 340 13.22 14.05 1.84
C GLU A 340 14.29 13.38 2.72
N GLY A 341 14.20 12.05 2.90
CA GLY A 341 15.18 11.30 3.68
C GLY A 341 16.61 11.39 3.14
N VAL A 342 16.79 11.49 1.81
CA VAL A 342 18.10 11.77 1.22
C VAL A 342 18.55 13.18 1.55
N GLU A 343 17.68 14.18 1.45
CA GLU A 343 18.01 15.58 1.79
C GLU A 343 18.38 15.73 3.27
N LEU A 344 17.59 15.13 4.17
CA LEU A 344 17.88 15.09 5.60
C LEU A 344 19.20 14.40 5.90
N LEU A 345 19.51 13.27 5.25
CA LEU A 345 20.79 12.58 5.46
C LEU A 345 21.98 13.39 4.96
N VAL A 346 21.82 14.15 3.87
CA VAL A 346 22.87 15.08 3.40
C VAL A 346 23.11 16.16 4.44
N GLU A 347 22.04 16.74 5.00
CA GLU A 347 22.16 17.76 6.03
C GLU A 347 22.72 17.18 7.34
N GLU A 348 22.29 15.99 7.78
CA GLU A 348 22.88 15.29 8.94
C GLU A 348 24.39 15.07 8.74
N MET A 349 24.82 14.63 7.55
CA MET A 349 26.24 14.46 7.25
C MET A 349 26.99 15.80 7.33
N ARG A 350 26.43 16.86 6.76
CA ARG A 350 27.00 18.21 6.84
C ARG A 350 27.13 18.67 8.29
N GLN A 351 26.08 18.52 9.09
CA GLN A 351 26.05 18.87 10.51
C GLN A 351 27.10 18.10 11.31
N VAL A 352 27.34 16.82 11.00
CA VAL A 352 28.40 16.04 11.65
C VAL A 352 29.78 16.61 11.33
N LEU A 353 30.05 17.02 10.08
CA LEU A 353 31.34 17.63 9.73
C LEU A 353 31.53 18.97 10.45
N THR A 354 30.51 19.83 10.45
CA THR A 354 30.57 21.13 11.15
C THR A 354 30.70 20.96 12.65
N PHE A 355 30.02 19.96 13.24
CA PHE A 355 30.13 19.64 14.65
C PHE A 355 31.54 19.17 15.03
N LEU A 356 32.16 18.29 14.23
CA LEU A 356 33.53 17.84 14.48
C LEU A 356 34.56 18.98 14.37
N GLU A 357 34.36 19.89 13.42
CA GLU A 357 35.16 21.11 13.28
C GLU A 357 35.01 22.04 14.49
N TRP A 358 33.77 22.35 14.87
CA TRP A 358 33.46 23.14 16.05
C TRP A 358 34.07 22.52 17.32
N GLN A 359 33.91 21.21 17.51
CA GLN A 359 34.43 20.51 18.69
C GLN A 359 35.98 20.52 18.70
N GLY A 360 36.62 20.44 17.54
CA GLY A 360 38.08 20.63 17.42
C GLY A 360 38.52 22.02 17.85
N ASN A 361 37.84 23.06 17.38
CA ASN A 361 38.10 24.46 17.75
C ASN A 361 37.85 24.71 19.25
N TRP A 362 36.81 24.11 19.79
CA TRP A 362 36.49 24.18 21.22
C TRP A 362 37.62 23.58 22.09
N TRP A 363 38.19 22.45 21.69
CA TRP A 363 39.37 21.87 22.35
C TRP A 363 40.61 22.76 22.22
N HIS A 364 40.82 23.40 21.06
CA HIS A 364 41.89 24.38 20.88
C HIS A 364 41.77 25.57 21.83
N GLN A 365 40.57 26.14 21.97
CA GLN A 365 40.33 27.24 22.91
C GLN A 365 40.61 26.80 24.35
N ARG A 366 40.14 25.61 24.74
CA ARG A 366 40.38 25.04 26.07
C ARG A 366 41.84 24.87 26.45
N ALA A 367 42.74 24.65 25.49
CA ALA A 367 44.18 24.58 25.75
C ALA A 367 44.74 25.88 26.39
N THR A 368 44.04 27.01 26.23
CA THR A 368 44.49 28.33 26.68
C THR A 368 43.71 28.92 27.87
N LEU A 369 42.58 28.32 28.27
CA LEU A 369 41.65 28.92 29.22
C LEU A 369 42.09 28.88 30.69
N HIS A 370 42.85 27.85 31.10
CA HIS A 370 43.25 27.66 32.50
C HIS A 370 44.77 27.64 32.65
N PRO A 371 45.42 28.80 32.85
CA PRO A 371 46.82 28.83 33.25
C PRO A 371 46.96 28.21 34.65
N LEU A 372 47.78 27.17 34.76
CA LEU A 372 48.14 26.56 36.04
C LEU A 372 49.49 27.11 36.51
N GLU A 373 49.68 27.19 37.83
CA GLU A 373 50.94 27.66 38.42
C GLU A 373 52.13 26.74 38.11
N LYS A 374 51.88 25.44 37.92
CA LYS A 374 52.90 24.45 37.57
C LYS A 374 52.96 24.26 36.06
N THR A 375 54.14 24.54 35.50
CA THR A 375 54.42 24.42 34.07
C THR A 375 54.17 23.02 33.51
N ALA A 376 54.59 21.96 34.22
CA ALA A 376 54.42 20.58 33.77
C ALA A 376 52.94 20.13 33.68
N GLU A 377 52.09 20.57 34.60
CA GLU A 377 50.65 20.25 34.58
C GLU A 377 49.94 21.05 33.47
N GLN A 378 50.36 22.30 33.24
CA GLN A 378 49.89 23.12 32.13
C GLN A 378 50.25 22.53 30.76
N GLU A 379 51.50 22.07 30.59
CA GLU A 379 51.97 21.39 29.38
C GLU A 379 51.16 20.11 29.12
N GLY A 380 50.87 19.32 30.16
CA GLY A 380 50.06 18.11 30.06
C GLY A 380 48.62 18.38 29.60
N LEU A 381 47.97 19.40 30.18
CA LEU A 381 46.62 19.82 29.77
C LEU A 381 46.58 20.31 28.33
N GLN A 382 47.56 21.13 27.93
CA GLN A 382 47.69 21.63 26.56
C GLN A 382 47.89 20.50 25.57
N ALA A 383 48.82 19.58 25.87
CA ALA A 383 49.07 18.41 25.02
C ALA A 383 47.81 17.54 24.86
N TYR A 384 47.06 17.31 25.94
CA TYR A 384 45.80 16.57 25.87
C TYR A 384 44.75 17.29 25.02
N ALA A 385 44.55 18.59 25.22
CA ALA A 385 43.59 19.39 24.46
C ALA A 385 43.93 19.40 22.96
N TYR A 386 45.20 19.62 22.60
CA TYR A 386 45.65 19.56 21.21
C TYR A 386 45.50 18.16 20.60
N ARG A 387 45.73 17.09 21.38
CA ARG A 387 45.48 15.72 20.93
C ARG A 387 43.99 15.50 20.63
N GLN A 388 43.08 15.98 21.47
CA GLN A 388 41.64 15.88 21.23
C GLN A 388 41.21 16.65 19.97
N ALA A 389 41.72 17.86 19.78
CA ALA A 389 41.47 18.65 18.58
C ALA A 389 41.97 17.96 17.30
N ALA A 390 43.18 17.38 17.33
CA ALA A 390 43.74 16.62 16.22
C ALA A 390 42.91 15.36 15.90
N LEU A 391 42.42 14.65 16.93
CA LEU A 391 41.55 13.48 16.75
C LEU A 391 40.23 13.85 16.04
N ARG A 392 39.58 14.95 16.44
CA ARG A 392 38.34 15.43 15.81
C ARG A 392 38.57 15.87 14.37
N SER A 393 39.67 16.57 14.11
CA SER A 393 40.08 16.95 12.74
C SER A 393 40.33 15.71 11.86
N ALA A 394 41.01 14.69 12.38
CA ALA A 394 41.24 13.44 11.67
C ALA A 394 39.94 12.67 11.37
N MET A 395 38.97 12.68 12.30
CA MET A 395 37.65 12.08 12.07
C MET A 395 36.87 12.80 11.00
N ARG A 396 36.84 14.13 11.04
CA ARG A 396 36.19 14.96 10.01
C ARG A 396 36.74 14.60 8.63
N ASN A 397 38.06 14.64 8.46
CA ASN A 397 38.72 14.32 7.18
C ASN A 397 38.42 12.88 6.73
N SER A 398 38.39 11.93 7.68
CA SER A 398 38.02 10.54 7.40
C SER A 398 36.55 10.40 6.94
N PHE A 399 35.63 11.15 7.54
CA PHE A 399 34.20 11.13 7.20
C PHE A 399 33.95 11.81 5.87
N GLU A 400 34.53 12.99 5.65
CA GLU A 400 34.52 13.71 4.39
C GLU A 400 35.05 12.84 3.24
N GLY A 401 36.20 12.17 3.43
CA GLY A 401 36.74 11.23 2.45
C GLY A 401 35.79 10.05 2.15
N ARG A 402 35.11 9.50 3.17
CA ARG A 402 34.11 8.43 2.99
C ARG A 402 32.84 8.90 2.27
N TRP A 403 32.47 10.16 2.45
CA TRP A 403 31.25 10.77 1.91
C TRP A 403 31.49 11.55 0.60
N SER A 404 32.71 11.51 0.06
CA SER A 404 33.13 12.20 -1.16
C SER A 404 32.26 11.94 -2.40
N PHE A 405 31.52 10.83 -2.43
CA PHE A 405 30.58 10.49 -3.51
C PHE A 405 29.32 11.37 -3.54
N ILE A 406 29.11 12.24 -2.54
CA ILE A 406 27.96 13.15 -2.42
C ILE A 406 28.39 14.56 -2.88
N PRO A 407 28.01 15.01 -4.08
CA PRO A 407 28.47 16.29 -4.62
C PRO A 407 28.05 17.52 -3.78
N GLN A 408 26.92 17.41 -3.08
CA GLN A 408 26.34 18.48 -2.25
C GLN A 408 27.16 18.77 -0.99
N LEU A 409 27.95 17.82 -0.51
CA LEU A 409 28.87 18.05 0.62
C LEU A 409 30.18 18.72 0.18
N ASN A 410 30.52 18.60 -1.12
CA ASN A 410 31.74 19.18 -1.69
C ASN A 410 31.51 20.59 -2.26
N SER A 411 30.25 21.01 -2.41
CA SER A 411 29.91 22.38 -2.74
C SER A 411 29.99 23.19 -1.45
N GLY A 412 31.00 24.07 -1.36
CA GLY A 412 31.10 25.05 -0.27
C GLY A 412 29.76 25.77 -0.05
N PRO A 413 29.48 26.24 1.16
CA PRO A 413 28.14 26.62 1.60
C PRO A 413 27.47 27.58 0.62
N THR A 414 26.40 27.12 -0.03
CA THR A 414 25.48 27.98 -0.76
C THR A 414 24.87 28.95 0.24
N ALA A 415 25.08 30.25 0.01
CA ALA A 415 24.81 31.36 0.93
C ALA A 415 23.31 31.68 1.14
N SER A 416 22.47 30.67 1.37
CA SER A 416 21.04 30.85 1.61
C SER A 416 20.63 30.01 2.82
N MET A 417 20.98 30.50 4.01
CA MET A 417 20.37 30.27 5.33
C MET A 417 21.43 30.55 6.41
N LEU A 418 21.85 31.81 6.52
CA LEU A 418 22.42 32.31 7.77
C LEU A 418 21.24 32.69 8.68
N VAL A 419 20.65 31.69 9.31
CA VAL A 419 19.91 31.93 10.55
C VAL A 419 20.96 32.00 11.65
N ASN A 420 21.04 33.18 12.28
CA ASN A 420 21.82 33.39 13.49
C ASN A 420 21.18 32.60 14.64
N ASP A 421 21.46 31.31 14.71
CA ASP A 421 21.17 30.49 15.89
C ASP A 421 22.45 30.33 16.69
N ASN A 422 22.63 31.23 17.65
CA ASN A 422 23.73 31.21 18.61
C ASN A 422 23.44 30.24 19.79
N ASP A 423 22.49 29.33 19.63
CA ASP A 423 22.14 28.30 20.61
C ASP A 423 22.29 26.91 19.95
N GLY A 424 23.52 26.40 19.96
CA GLY A 424 23.76 25.00 19.65
C GLY A 424 23.16 24.09 20.73
N PRO A 425 22.70 22.86 20.39
CA PRO A 425 22.10 21.96 21.35
C PRO A 425 23.13 21.53 22.40
N SER A 426 22.92 22.00 23.63
CA SER A 426 23.65 21.60 24.83
C SER A 426 23.31 20.16 25.19
N ILE A 427 24.13 19.22 24.72
CA ILE A 427 24.28 17.90 25.32
C ILE A 427 25.67 17.92 25.97
N ASP A 428 25.71 17.79 27.30
CA ASP A 428 26.87 17.83 28.19
C ASP A 428 27.30 19.22 28.73
N VAL A 429 26.45 19.82 29.57
CA VAL A 429 26.94 20.69 30.66
C VAL A 429 27.06 19.82 31.92
N PRO A 430 28.28 19.52 32.41
CA PRO A 430 28.43 19.02 33.77
C PRO A 430 27.99 20.13 34.74
N PRO A 431 27.25 19.81 35.82
CA PRO A 431 26.70 20.81 36.71
C PRO A 431 27.81 21.69 37.30
N SER A 432 27.61 23.00 37.21
CA SER A 432 28.45 23.99 37.90
C SER A 432 28.49 23.67 39.39
N ALA A 433 29.69 23.64 39.98
CA ALA A 433 29.91 23.38 41.40
C ALA A 433 29.56 24.59 42.29
N MET A 434 28.48 25.30 41.98
CA MET A 434 28.13 26.57 42.62
C MET A 434 26.64 26.75 42.92
N ASP A 435 25.88 25.67 43.12
CA ASP A 435 24.52 25.73 43.68
C ASP A 435 24.25 24.52 44.60
N ILE A 436 24.99 24.42 45.70
CA ILE A 436 24.58 23.68 46.90
C ILE A 436 25.05 24.48 48.12
N GLU A 437 24.17 25.34 48.63
CA GLU A 437 24.01 25.52 50.08
C GLU A 437 22.86 24.64 50.55
#